data_AF-A0A1Q8QRX4-F1
#
_entry.id   AF-A0A1Q8QRX4-F1
#
_cell.length_a   1.000
_cell.length_b   1.000
_cell.length_c   1.000
_cell.angle_alpha   90.00
_cell.angle_beta   90.00
_cell.angle_gamma   90.00
#
_symmetry.space_group_name_H-M   'P 1'
#
loop_
_entity.id
_entity.type
_entity.pdbx_description
1 polymer ?
#
loop_
_entity_poly.entity_id
_entity_poly.type
_entity_poly.pdbx_seq_one_letter_code
_entity_poly.pdbx_strand_id
1 'polypeptide(L)'
;MSRTKNNESSEAELQKSFDQWDALYEFGGHDPFWPDGVNLNLVRNHILYYKKQIEESCEPENYPAIYHRESPPEVSQDYMARADEIRENAKHSLALYKQDENYCFLLTRVDRIDPKEAKRLCVRNVINYTKSLEAAIASDDLVTMRRHENSERYLPSFEQCAQRVRELKLPENEQLSLFSLLLEDEDEPWEEEESTMSMNF
;
A
#
# COMPACT_ATOMS: atom_id res chain seq x y z
N MET A 1 -11.88 22.87 42.90
CA MET A 1 -12.61 22.52 41.66
C MET A 1 -11.70 22.03 40.52
N SER A 2 -10.38 22.29 40.50
CA SER A 2 -9.49 21.76 39.43
C SER A 2 -9.02 20.31 39.58
N ARG A 3 -8.80 19.80 40.79
CA ARG A 3 -8.28 18.42 40.99
C ARG A 3 -9.26 17.33 40.56
N THR A 4 -10.56 17.52 40.83
CA THR A 4 -11.61 16.52 40.53
C THR A 4 -11.77 16.28 39.03
N LYS A 5 -11.73 17.33 38.20
CA LYS A 5 -11.80 17.20 36.73
C LYS A 5 -10.59 16.47 36.13
N ASN A 6 -9.41 16.65 36.71
CA ASN A 6 -8.20 15.97 36.26
C ASN A 6 -8.22 14.47 36.62
N ASN A 7 -8.84 14.13 37.75
CA ASN A 7 -8.98 12.75 38.21
C ASN A 7 -10.01 11.96 37.38
N GLU A 8 -11.21 12.51 37.18
CA GLU A 8 -12.24 11.87 36.31
C GLU A 8 -11.71 11.64 34.88
N SER A 9 -10.90 12.57 34.37
CA SER A 9 -10.23 12.40 33.08
C SER A 9 -9.15 11.32 33.11
N SER A 10 -8.43 11.15 34.22
CA SER A 10 -7.35 10.16 34.35
C SER A 10 -7.90 8.74 34.52
N GLU A 11 -9.00 8.58 35.25
CA GLU A 11 -9.73 7.31 35.38
C GLU A 11 -10.24 6.82 34.03
N ALA A 12 -10.91 7.71 33.26
CA ALA A 12 -11.44 7.38 31.95
C ALA A 12 -10.34 6.98 30.95
N GLU A 13 -9.22 7.72 30.91
CA GLU A 13 -8.10 7.38 30.02
C GLU A 13 -7.34 6.13 30.48
N LEU A 14 -7.30 5.84 31.79
CA LEU A 14 -6.75 4.59 32.30
C LEU A 14 -7.59 3.39 31.86
N GLN A 15 -8.92 3.46 31.99
CA GLN A 15 -9.83 2.42 31.50
C GLN A 15 -9.64 2.19 30.00
N LYS A 16 -9.67 3.27 29.20
CA LYS A 16 -9.46 3.20 27.76
C LYS A 16 -8.10 2.59 27.38
N SER A 17 -7.05 2.91 28.13
CA SER A 17 -5.71 2.34 27.90
C SER A 17 -5.68 0.85 28.18
N PHE A 18 -6.38 0.39 29.22
CA PHE A 18 -6.55 -1.04 29.48
C PHE A 18 -7.34 -1.75 28.38
N ASP A 19 -8.49 -1.19 27.98
CA ASP A 19 -9.31 -1.75 26.90
C ASP A 19 -8.53 -1.84 25.57
N GLN A 20 -7.73 -0.80 25.29
CA GLN A 20 -6.85 -0.79 24.12
C GLN A 20 -5.74 -1.85 24.22
N TRP A 21 -5.14 -2.02 25.39
CA TRP A 21 -4.10 -3.05 25.58
C TRP A 21 -4.68 -4.45 25.38
N ASP A 22 -5.85 -4.73 25.96
CA ASP A 22 -6.54 -6.02 25.84
C ASP A 22 -6.90 -6.31 24.37
N ALA A 23 -7.52 -5.35 23.69
CA ALA A 23 -7.88 -5.49 22.29
C ALA A 23 -6.65 -5.69 21.38
N LEU A 24 -5.56 -4.96 21.64
CA LEU A 24 -4.32 -5.10 20.88
C LEU A 24 -3.65 -6.45 21.14
N TYR A 25 -3.71 -6.95 22.37
CA TYR A 25 -3.12 -8.23 22.73
C TYR A 25 -3.87 -9.41 22.08
N GLU A 26 -5.20 -9.33 22.04
CA GLU A 26 -6.08 -10.37 21.48
C GLU A 26 -6.15 -10.31 19.95
N PHE A 27 -6.40 -9.13 19.38
CA PHE A 27 -6.69 -8.96 17.95
C PHE A 27 -5.53 -8.36 17.14
N GLY A 28 -4.49 -7.86 17.79
CA GLY A 28 -3.40 -7.18 17.09
C GLY A 28 -3.79 -5.80 16.54
N GLY A 29 -2.77 -5.10 16.08
CA GLY A 29 -2.87 -3.73 15.59
C GLY A 29 -2.96 -3.66 14.08
N HIS A 30 -3.11 -2.42 13.58
CA HIS A 30 -3.13 -2.11 12.16
C HIS A 30 -1.90 -1.30 11.71
N ASP A 31 -0.90 -1.17 12.59
CA ASP A 31 0.30 -0.39 12.29
C ASP A 31 1.07 -1.02 11.10
N PRO A 32 1.36 -0.29 10.02
CA PRO A 32 2.00 -0.88 8.85
C PRO A 32 3.52 -1.07 9.01
N PHE A 33 4.14 -0.58 10.08
CA PHE A 33 5.59 -0.53 10.23
C PHE A 33 6.11 -1.23 11.48
N TRP A 34 5.27 -1.40 12.50
CA TRP A 34 5.69 -1.92 13.80
C TRP A 34 4.94 -3.18 14.22
N PRO A 35 5.63 -4.16 14.84
CA PRO A 35 4.95 -5.27 15.49
C PRO A 35 4.03 -4.81 16.62
N ASP A 36 3.09 -5.69 17.02
CA ASP A 36 2.13 -5.39 18.08
C ASP A 36 2.80 -5.18 19.44
N GLY A 37 3.91 -5.87 19.69
CA GLY A 37 4.72 -5.73 20.90
C GLY A 37 5.17 -4.29 21.19
N VAL A 38 5.58 -3.56 20.15
CA VAL A 38 5.95 -2.14 20.28
C VAL A 38 4.75 -1.32 20.74
N ASN A 39 3.59 -1.52 20.09
CA ASN A 39 2.37 -0.79 20.43
C ASN A 39 1.82 -1.18 21.82
N LEU A 40 1.93 -2.44 22.22
CA LEU A 40 1.53 -2.92 23.54
C LEU A 40 2.35 -2.23 24.64
N ASN A 41 3.66 -2.09 24.43
CA ASN A 41 4.53 -1.41 25.38
C ASN A 41 4.27 0.10 25.44
N LEU A 42 3.89 0.74 24.32
CA LEU A 42 3.45 2.13 24.32
C LEU A 42 2.15 2.31 25.13
N VAL A 43 1.14 1.47 24.92
CA VAL A 43 -0.11 1.51 25.68
C VAL A 43 0.13 1.20 27.16
N ARG A 44 1.02 0.24 27.47
CA ARG A 44 1.46 -0.04 28.83
C ARG A 44 2.06 1.20 29.50
N ASN A 45 2.88 1.98 28.79
CA ASN A 45 3.42 3.23 29.33
C ASN A 45 2.33 4.26 29.63
N HIS A 46 1.26 4.32 28.83
CA HIS A 46 0.09 5.16 29.14
C HIS A 46 -0.61 4.70 30.42
N ILE A 47 -0.81 3.39 30.61
CA ILE A 47 -1.39 2.83 31.84
C ILE A 47 -0.58 3.25 33.07
N LEU A 48 0.75 3.11 33.02
CA LEU A 48 1.63 3.51 34.11
C LEU A 48 1.59 5.02 34.37
N TYR A 49 1.53 5.82 33.30
CA TYR A 49 1.40 7.27 33.39
C TYR A 49 0.11 7.68 34.11
N TYR A 50 -1.05 7.15 33.70
CA TYR A 50 -2.33 7.52 34.33
C TYR A 50 -2.45 7.03 35.77
N LYS A 51 -1.88 5.86 36.10
CA LYS A 51 -1.77 5.44 37.50
C LYS A 51 -0.98 6.45 38.34
N LYS A 52 0.17 6.91 37.83
CA LYS A 52 0.95 7.96 38.50
C LYS A 52 0.18 9.28 38.63
N GLN A 53 -0.59 9.68 37.62
CA GLN A 53 -1.44 10.88 37.69
C GLN A 53 -2.53 10.76 38.78
N ILE A 54 -3.11 9.57 38.97
CA ILE A 54 -4.04 9.28 40.05
C ILE A 54 -3.34 9.41 41.42
N GLU A 55 -2.15 8.82 41.56
CA GLU A 55 -1.34 8.92 42.79
C GLU A 55 -0.99 10.37 43.16
N GLU A 56 -0.69 11.21 42.17
CA GLU A 56 -0.36 12.63 42.39
C GLU A 56 -1.58 13.50 42.71
N SER A 57 -2.79 13.04 42.37
CA SER A 57 -4.02 13.86 42.46
C SER A 57 -4.95 13.47 43.61
N CYS A 58 -4.85 12.24 44.13
CA CYS A 58 -5.74 11.67 45.14
C CYS A 58 -4.98 10.98 46.27
N GLU A 59 -5.60 10.91 47.46
CA GLU A 59 -5.12 10.04 48.54
C GLU A 59 -5.44 8.56 48.23
N PRO A 60 -4.65 7.60 48.72
CA PRO A 60 -4.81 6.17 48.41
C PRO A 60 -6.22 5.60 48.66
N GLU A 61 -6.95 6.11 49.65
CA GLU A 61 -8.32 5.66 49.98
C GLU A 61 -9.36 6.08 48.93
N ASN A 62 -9.01 7.02 48.04
CA ASN A 62 -9.89 7.57 47.00
C ASN A 62 -9.48 7.14 45.58
N TYR A 63 -8.58 6.15 45.45
CA TYR A 63 -8.23 5.64 44.13
C TYR A 63 -9.43 4.97 43.45
N PRO A 64 -9.63 5.22 42.14
CA PRO A 64 -10.72 4.60 41.40
C PRO A 64 -10.49 3.09 41.28
N ALA A 65 -11.56 2.31 41.14
CA ALA A 65 -11.48 0.85 41.10
C ALA A 65 -10.51 0.31 40.04
N ILE A 66 -10.45 0.96 38.87
CA ILE A 66 -9.57 0.60 37.75
C ILE A 66 -8.07 0.74 38.08
N TYR A 67 -7.70 1.62 39.03
CA TYR A 67 -6.30 1.76 39.46
C TYR A 67 -5.73 0.45 40.02
N HIS A 68 -6.58 -0.31 40.72
CA HIS A 68 -6.20 -1.57 41.36
C HIS A 68 -6.06 -2.75 40.39
N ARG A 69 -6.49 -2.60 39.12
CA ARG A 69 -6.21 -3.60 38.09
C ARG A 69 -4.70 -3.70 37.88
N GLU A 70 -4.15 -4.91 37.87
CA GLU A 70 -2.71 -5.12 37.66
C GLU A 70 -2.27 -4.52 36.31
N SER A 71 -1.12 -3.84 36.30
CA SER A 71 -0.55 -3.32 35.05
C SER A 71 -0.10 -4.48 34.18
N PRO A 72 -0.34 -4.45 32.85
CA PRO A 72 0.10 -5.54 32.00
C PRO A 72 1.62 -5.71 32.02
N PRO A 73 2.12 -6.93 31.80
CA PRO A 73 3.55 -7.18 31.69
C PRO A 73 4.13 -6.47 30.46
N GLU A 74 5.44 -6.25 30.49
CA GLU A 74 6.16 -5.85 29.28
C GLU A 74 6.20 -7.02 28.30
N VAL A 75 5.96 -6.74 27.02
CA VAL A 75 5.87 -7.74 25.97
C VAL A 75 7.11 -7.60 25.06
N SER A 76 7.57 -8.69 24.44
CA SER A 76 8.64 -8.62 23.43
C SER A 76 8.28 -7.62 22.34
N GLN A 77 9.24 -6.81 21.90
CA GLN A 77 9.03 -5.86 20.80
C GLN A 77 8.66 -6.54 19.49
N ASP A 78 9.07 -7.80 19.31
CA ASP A 78 8.77 -8.62 18.12
C ASP A 78 7.45 -9.38 18.22
N TYR A 79 6.70 -9.21 19.32
CA TYR A 79 5.41 -9.87 19.47
C TYR A 79 4.43 -9.42 18.38
N MET A 80 3.72 -10.40 17.81
CA MET A 80 2.63 -10.21 16.86
C MET A 80 1.44 -11.05 17.31
N ALA A 81 0.30 -10.39 17.49
CA ALA A 81 -0.95 -11.11 17.73
C ALA A 81 -1.43 -11.76 16.42
N ARG A 82 -2.19 -12.85 16.54
CA ARG A 82 -2.76 -13.58 15.38
C ARG A 82 -1.72 -13.98 14.33
N ALA A 83 -0.49 -14.28 14.74
CA ALA A 83 0.61 -14.56 13.82
C ALA A 83 0.30 -15.70 12.81
N ASP A 84 -0.35 -16.77 13.26
CA ASP A 84 -0.70 -17.89 12.38
C ASP A 84 -1.79 -17.51 11.37
N GLU A 85 -2.82 -16.77 11.79
CA GLU A 85 -3.85 -16.25 10.88
C GLU A 85 -3.25 -15.31 9.84
N ILE A 86 -2.34 -14.41 10.25
CA ILE A 86 -1.62 -13.51 9.34
C ILE A 86 -0.85 -14.30 8.28
N ARG A 87 -0.17 -15.39 8.67
CA ARG A 87 0.56 -16.26 7.73
C ARG A 87 -0.37 -16.95 6.74
N GLU A 88 -1.50 -17.48 7.20
CA GLU A 88 -2.48 -18.16 6.36
C GLU A 88 -3.10 -17.18 5.34
N ASN A 89 -3.57 -16.04 5.83
CA ASN A 89 -4.17 -14.99 5.01
C ASN A 89 -3.18 -14.40 4.01
N ALA A 90 -1.92 -14.18 4.40
CA ALA A 90 -0.87 -13.70 3.48
C ALA A 90 -0.60 -14.69 2.35
N LYS A 91 -0.54 -16.00 2.65
CA LYS A 91 -0.39 -17.04 1.62
C LYS A 91 -1.58 -17.07 0.66
N HIS A 92 -2.79 -16.91 1.19
CA HIS A 92 -4.00 -16.82 0.39
C HIS A 92 -3.98 -15.59 -0.54
N SER A 93 -3.70 -14.40 0.00
CA SER A 93 -3.56 -13.17 -0.76
C SER A 93 -2.49 -13.28 -1.86
N LEU A 94 -1.33 -13.89 -1.56
CA LEU A 94 -0.27 -14.10 -2.55
C LEU A 94 -0.75 -14.99 -3.70
N ALA A 95 -1.51 -16.05 -3.40
CA ALA A 95 -2.05 -16.93 -4.42
C ALA A 95 -3.04 -16.19 -5.35
N LEU A 96 -3.89 -15.34 -4.79
CA LEU A 96 -4.80 -14.49 -5.56
C LEU A 96 -4.04 -13.48 -6.44
N TYR A 97 -3.03 -12.80 -5.87
CA TYR A 97 -2.22 -11.83 -6.62
C TYR A 97 -1.51 -12.47 -7.82
N LYS A 98 -1.00 -13.69 -7.67
CA LYS A 98 -0.32 -14.42 -8.76
C LYS A 98 -1.27 -14.89 -9.85
N GLN A 99 -2.54 -15.11 -9.54
CA GLN A 99 -3.57 -15.53 -10.50
C GLN A 99 -4.29 -14.36 -11.17
N ASP A 100 -4.15 -13.15 -10.64
CA ASP A 100 -4.79 -11.96 -11.19
C ASP A 100 -4.28 -11.64 -12.61
N GLU A 101 -5.23 -11.50 -13.55
CA GLU A 101 -4.93 -11.26 -14.96
C GLU A 101 -4.29 -9.89 -15.19
N ASN A 102 -4.64 -8.88 -14.38
CA ASN A 102 -4.06 -7.55 -14.48
C ASN A 102 -2.60 -7.56 -14.02
N TYR A 103 -2.29 -8.26 -12.93
CA TYR A 103 -0.93 -8.50 -12.48
C TYR A 103 -0.09 -9.23 -13.54
N CYS A 104 -0.61 -10.32 -14.10
CA CYS A 104 0.05 -11.06 -15.17
C CYS A 104 0.30 -10.16 -16.39
N PHE A 105 -0.69 -9.37 -16.80
CA PHE A 105 -0.55 -8.39 -17.88
C PHE A 105 0.56 -7.38 -17.59
N LEU A 106 0.58 -6.78 -16.40
CA LEU A 106 1.60 -5.80 -16.00
C LEU A 106 3.00 -6.40 -16.01
N LEU A 107 3.18 -7.65 -15.56
CA LEU A 107 4.46 -8.37 -15.63
C LEU A 107 4.97 -8.51 -17.06
N THR A 108 4.10 -8.82 -18.03
CA THR A 108 4.53 -8.95 -19.45
C THR A 108 4.89 -7.61 -20.11
N ARG A 109 4.43 -6.49 -19.54
CA ARG A 109 4.56 -5.16 -20.13
C ARG A 109 5.62 -4.28 -19.48
N VAL A 110 5.97 -4.51 -18.21
CA VAL A 110 6.83 -3.61 -17.42
C VAL A 110 8.17 -3.27 -18.09
N ASP A 111 8.78 -4.22 -18.81
CA ASP A 111 10.08 -4.01 -19.48
C ASP A 111 9.94 -3.35 -20.87
N ARG A 112 8.72 -3.22 -21.38
CA ARG A 112 8.41 -2.62 -22.70
C ARG A 112 7.87 -1.19 -22.61
N ILE A 113 7.59 -0.71 -21.39
CA ILE A 113 7.12 0.64 -21.13
C ILE A 113 8.33 1.53 -20.83
N ASP A 114 8.32 2.76 -21.34
CA ASP A 114 9.34 3.75 -20.98
C ASP A 114 9.46 3.88 -19.43
N PRO A 115 10.67 3.89 -18.86
CA PRO A 115 10.84 3.94 -17.41
C PRO A 115 10.16 5.12 -16.72
N LYS A 116 10.03 6.29 -17.38
CA LYS A 116 9.33 7.45 -16.82
C LYS A 116 7.83 7.20 -16.77
N GLU A 117 7.25 6.62 -17.81
CA GLU A 117 5.84 6.23 -17.83
C GLU A 117 5.53 5.12 -16.84
N ALA A 118 6.40 4.10 -16.74
CA ALA A 118 6.26 3.03 -15.75
C ALA A 118 6.29 3.55 -14.31
N LYS A 119 7.10 4.59 -14.04
CA LYS A 119 7.13 5.30 -12.75
C LYS A 119 5.86 6.14 -12.55
N ARG A 120 5.43 6.91 -13.55
CA ARG A 120 4.23 7.77 -13.48
C ARG A 120 2.97 6.95 -13.22
N LEU A 121 2.86 5.78 -13.82
CA LEU A 121 1.73 4.87 -13.67
C LEU A 121 1.84 3.92 -12.46
N CYS A 122 2.94 4.00 -11.70
CA CYS A 122 3.22 3.16 -10.55
C CYS A 122 3.27 1.66 -10.86
N VAL A 123 3.59 1.27 -12.10
CA VAL A 123 3.59 -0.15 -12.55
C VAL A 123 4.51 -0.99 -11.69
N ARG A 124 5.74 -0.52 -11.45
CA ARG A 124 6.72 -1.22 -10.61
C ARG A 124 6.26 -1.32 -9.16
N ASN A 125 5.57 -0.30 -8.63
CA ASN A 125 5.08 -0.33 -7.25
C ASN A 125 4.03 -1.42 -7.08
N VAL A 126 3.08 -1.51 -8.01
CA VAL A 126 2.04 -2.54 -8.02
C VAL A 126 2.64 -3.94 -8.13
N ILE A 127 3.60 -4.14 -9.04
CA ILE A 127 4.30 -5.43 -9.17
C ILE A 127 5.06 -5.78 -7.88
N ASN A 128 5.64 -4.78 -7.23
CA ASN A 128 6.40 -4.97 -6.01
C ASN A 128 5.52 -5.37 -4.82
N TYR A 129 4.22 -5.09 -4.80
CA TYR A 129 3.35 -5.60 -3.73
C TYR A 129 3.38 -7.13 -3.65
N THR A 130 3.23 -7.80 -4.79
CA THR A 130 3.29 -9.27 -4.87
C THR A 130 4.69 -9.80 -4.54
N LYS A 131 5.74 -9.15 -5.06
CA LYS A 131 7.14 -9.58 -4.81
C LYS A 131 7.54 -9.40 -3.35
N SER A 132 7.16 -8.29 -2.73
CA SER A 132 7.42 -8.02 -1.32
C SER A 132 6.68 -8.99 -0.41
N LEU A 133 5.42 -9.32 -0.74
CA LEU A 133 4.66 -10.33 0.01
C LEU A 133 5.29 -11.73 -0.09
N GLU A 134 5.75 -12.12 -1.27
CA GLU A 134 6.48 -13.37 -1.48
C GLU A 134 7.77 -13.43 -0.65
N ALA A 135 8.57 -12.36 -0.68
CA ALA A 135 9.79 -12.25 0.13
C ALA A 135 9.47 -12.29 1.64
N ALA A 136 8.42 -11.59 2.06
CA ALA A 136 7.99 -11.56 3.46
C ALA A 136 7.60 -12.96 3.96
N ILE A 137 6.83 -13.72 3.17
CA ILE A 137 6.49 -15.11 3.51
C ILE A 137 7.74 -15.99 3.63
N ALA A 138 8.75 -15.78 2.77
CA ALA A 138 9.99 -16.54 2.82
C ALA A 138 10.85 -16.20 4.05
N SER A 139 10.82 -14.96 4.53
CA SER A 139 11.58 -14.49 5.69
C SER A 139 10.79 -14.48 7.01
N ASP A 140 9.55 -14.97 7.01
CA ASP A 140 8.57 -14.85 8.12
C ASP A 140 8.38 -13.41 8.64
N ASP A 141 8.39 -12.42 7.74
CA ASP A 141 8.09 -11.02 8.09
C ASP A 141 6.58 -10.80 8.25
N LEU A 142 6.12 -11.00 9.48
CA LEU A 142 4.71 -10.85 9.86
C LEU A 142 4.17 -9.43 9.69
N VAL A 143 5.01 -8.39 9.80
CA VAL A 143 4.58 -7.00 9.64
C VAL A 143 4.20 -6.74 8.19
N THR A 144 5.05 -7.17 7.25
CA THR A 144 4.73 -7.06 5.83
C THR A 144 3.56 -7.97 5.44
N MET A 145 3.48 -9.18 5.98
CA MET A 145 2.34 -10.09 5.74
C MET A 145 1.01 -9.48 6.18
N ARG A 146 0.92 -8.91 7.39
CA ARG A 146 -0.28 -8.25 7.91
C ARG A 146 -0.80 -7.17 6.96
N ARG A 147 0.09 -6.40 6.33
CA ARG A 147 -0.32 -5.34 5.40
C ARG A 147 -1.08 -5.86 4.20
N HIS A 148 -0.85 -7.11 3.81
CA HIS A 148 -1.47 -7.78 2.66
C HIS A 148 -2.47 -8.87 3.07
N GLU A 149 -2.84 -8.92 4.36
CA GLU A 149 -3.79 -9.90 4.90
C GLU A 149 -5.13 -9.85 4.14
N ASN A 150 -5.58 -8.65 3.79
CA ASN A 150 -6.78 -8.44 2.98
C ASN A 150 -6.41 -8.12 1.52
N SER A 151 -6.60 -9.10 0.63
CA SER A 151 -6.34 -8.97 -0.81
C SER A 151 -7.22 -7.94 -1.50
N GLU A 152 -8.47 -7.75 -1.06
CA GLU A 152 -9.44 -6.83 -1.66
C GLU A 152 -8.96 -5.37 -1.61
N ARG A 153 -8.07 -5.04 -0.66
CA ARG A 153 -7.48 -3.70 -0.57
C ARG A 153 -6.49 -3.39 -1.71
N TYR A 154 -5.86 -4.41 -2.30
CA TYR A 154 -4.78 -4.21 -3.29
C TYR A 154 -5.18 -4.58 -4.71
N LEU A 155 -6.06 -5.58 -4.89
CA LEU A 155 -6.52 -5.99 -6.23
C LEU A 155 -7.07 -4.82 -7.07
N PRO A 156 -7.84 -3.85 -6.53
CA PRO A 156 -8.27 -2.68 -7.31
C PRO A 156 -7.09 -1.83 -7.82
N SER A 157 -5.97 -1.80 -7.10
CA SER A 157 -4.76 -1.10 -7.58
C SER A 157 -4.15 -1.80 -8.80
N PHE A 158 -4.29 -3.13 -8.92
CA PHE A 158 -3.77 -3.91 -10.03
C PHE A 158 -4.59 -3.61 -11.28
N GLU A 159 -5.91 -3.68 -11.16
CA GLU A 159 -6.86 -3.35 -12.21
C GLU A 159 -6.67 -1.92 -12.72
N GLN A 160 -6.69 -0.93 -11.82
CA GLN A 160 -6.53 0.48 -12.21
C GLN A 160 -5.18 0.74 -12.88
N CYS A 161 -4.11 0.13 -12.39
CA CYS A 161 -2.79 0.28 -13.00
C CYS A 161 -2.76 -0.36 -14.40
N ALA A 162 -3.30 -1.57 -14.56
CA ALA A 162 -3.39 -2.24 -15.85
C ALA A 162 -4.24 -1.46 -16.85
N GLN A 163 -5.37 -0.88 -16.42
CA GLN A 163 -6.19 -0.02 -17.26
C GLN A 163 -5.39 1.17 -17.80
N ARG A 164 -4.69 1.91 -16.92
CA ARG A 164 -3.86 3.05 -17.35
C ARG A 164 -2.76 2.63 -18.33
N VAL A 165 -2.20 1.43 -18.16
CA VAL A 165 -1.20 0.88 -19.08
C VAL A 165 -1.82 0.51 -20.44
N ARG A 166 -3.04 -0.03 -20.46
CA ARG A 166 -3.77 -0.31 -21.72
C ARG A 166 -4.11 0.97 -22.49
N GLU A 167 -4.37 2.06 -21.77
CA GLU A 167 -4.71 3.37 -22.32
C GLU A 167 -3.50 4.21 -22.75
N LEU A 168 -2.27 3.74 -22.53
CA LEU A 168 -1.06 4.40 -23.05
C LEU A 168 -1.13 4.45 -24.57
N LYS A 169 -1.45 5.63 -25.12
CA LYS A 169 -1.28 5.91 -26.54
C LYS A 169 0.19 5.79 -26.91
N LEU A 170 0.48 5.08 -28.01
CA LEU A 170 1.78 5.18 -28.68
C LEU A 170 2.03 6.67 -29.00
N PRO A 171 3.25 7.19 -28.82
CA PRO A 171 3.54 8.60 -29.08
C PRO A 171 3.15 8.98 -30.52
N GLU A 172 2.46 10.11 -30.68
CA GLU A 172 1.99 10.67 -31.97
C GLU A 172 3.12 10.83 -33.01
N ASN A 173 4.37 10.83 -32.55
CA ASN A 173 5.58 10.98 -33.37
C ASN A 173 5.79 9.84 -34.38
N GLU A 174 5.11 8.70 -34.23
CA GLU A 174 5.17 7.58 -35.19
C GLU A 174 3.96 7.52 -36.14
N GLN A 175 2.87 8.24 -35.89
CA GLN A 175 1.71 8.28 -36.81
C GLN A 175 1.98 9.12 -38.06
N LEU A 176 2.94 10.03 -38.02
CA LEU A 176 3.40 10.79 -39.19
C LEU A 176 4.26 9.95 -40.15
N SER A 177 4.88 8.86 -39.66
CA SER A 177 5.69 7.95 -40.49
C SER A 177 4.84 7.16 -41.49
N LEU A 178 3.57 6.89 -41.18
CA LEU A 178 2.70 6.08 -42.04
C LEU A 178 2.11 6.91 -43.20
N PHE A 179 1.83 8.20 -42.97
CA PHE A 179 1.35 9.11 -44.02
C PHE A 179 2.47 9.61 -44.93
N SER A 180 3.69 9.80 -44.41
CA SER A 180 4.86 10.17 -45.21
C SER A 180 5.23 9.10 -46.25
N LEU A 181 5.12 7.83 -45.89
CA LEU A 181 5.52 6.70 -46.73
C LEU A 181 4.49 6.35 -47.83
N LEU A 182 3.29 6.93 -47.76
CA LEU A 182 2.22 6.75 -48.75
C LEU A 182 2.12 7.92 -49.74
N LEU A 183 2.88 9.00 -49.53
CA LEU A 183 2.86 10.21 -50.36
C LEU A 183 4.11 10.34 -51.25
N GLU A 184 5.05 9.39 -51.18
CA GLU A 184 6.28 9.39 -52.01
C GLU A 184 6.09 8.73 -53.40
N ASP A 185 4.92 8.10 -53.67
CA ASP A 185 4.66 7.37 -54.93
C ASP A 185 3.84 8.16 -55.97
N GLU A 186 3.47 9.42 -55.71
CA GLU A 186 2.86 10.31 -56.71
C GLU A 186 3.76 11.52 -56.93
N ASP A 187 4.71 11.43 -57.86
CA ASP A 187 5.13 12.53 -58.75
C ASP A 187 6.34 12.09 -59.60
N GLU A 188 6.11 11.32 -60.67
CA GLU A 188 7.04 11.27 -61.81
C GLU A 188 6.39 12.05 -62.99
N PRO A 189 6.83 13.29 -63.28
CA PRO A 189 6.32 14.03 -64.41
C PRO A 189 6.94 13.48 -65.70
N TRP A 190 6.10 12.91 -66.55
CA TRP A 190 6.45 12.56 -67.93
C TRP A 190 6.65 13.85 -68.74
N GLU A 191 7.88 14.14 -69.15
CA GLU A 191 8.16 15.17 -70.16
C GLU A 191 7.72 14.66 -71.54
N GLU A 192 6.63 15.22 -72.09
CA GLU A 192 6.28 15.07 -73.50
C GLU A 192 7.07 16.11 -74.32
N GLU A 193 8.13 15.67 -75.00
CA GLU A 193 8.69 16.39 -76.14
C GLU A 193 7.84 16.10 -77.39
N GLU A 194 7.13 17.10 -77.93
CA GLU A 194 6.75 17.10 -79.35
C GLU A 194 7.14 18.40 -80.07
N SER A 195 8.31 18.28 -80.72
CA SER A 195 8.70 18.75 -82.05
C SER A 195 7.76 19.72 -82.79
N THR A 196 8.33 20.86 -83.15
CA THR A 196 7.76 21.84 -84.08
C THR A 196 7.60 21.28 -85.50
N MET A 197 6.46 21.54 -86.14
CA MET A 197 6.30 21.38 -87.60
C MET A 197 5.68 22.67 -88.16
N SER A 198 6.52 23.47 -88.83
CA SER A 198 6.13 24.63 -89.62
C SER A 198 5.38 24.19 -90.88
N MET A 199 4.18 24.71 -91.10
CA MET A 199 3.50 24.67 -92.40
C MET A 199 3.76 25.98 -93.14
N ASN A 200 4.48 25.91 -94.26
CA ASN A 200 4.48 26.91 -95.32
C ASN A 200 3.99 26.24 -96.60
N PHE A 201 2.90 26.77 -97.17
CA PHE A 201 2.55 26.71 -98.59
C PHE A 201 2.00 28.07 -99.00
#